data_AF-A0A519NVA3-F1
#
_entry.id   AF-A0A519NVA3-F1
#
_cell.length_a   1.000
_cell.length_b   1.000
_cell.length_c   1.000
_cell.angle_alpha   90.00
_cell.angle_beta   90.00
_cell.angle_gamma   90.00
#
_symmetry.space_group_name_H-M   'P 1'
#
loop_
_entity.id
_entity.type
_entity.pdbx_description
1 polymer ?
#
loop_
_entity_poly.entity_id
_entity_poly.type
_entity_poly.pdbx_seq_one_letter_code
_entity_poly.pdbx_strand_id
1 'polypeptide(L)' 'TLHLQVDDADEWWGRALVAGAIPLMPLEDQFWGDRYGRVMDPFGHTWSIGAPVRK' A
#
# COMPACT_ATOMS: atom_id res chain seq x y z
N THR A 1 -3.81 0.64 -12.26
CA THR A 1 -3.25 0.45 -10.91
C THR A 1 -2.06 -0.47 -11.01
N LEU A 2 -0.92 -0.07 -10.45
CA LEU A 2 0.27 -0.93 -10.34
C LEU A 2 0.23 -1.64 -9.00
N HIS A 3 0.55 -2.94 -8.96
CA HIS A 3 0.62 -3.71 -7.72
C HIS A 3 2.06 -3.89 -7.29
N LEU A 4 2.37 -3.43 -6.08
CA LEU A 4 3.67 -3.53 -5.43
C LEU A 4 3.56 -4.58 -4.32
N GLN A 5 4.09 -5.77 -4.61
CA GLN A 5 4.24 -6.84 -3.61
C GLN A 5 5.58 -6.65 -2.89
N VAL A 6 5.53 -6.53 -1.57
CA VAL A 6 6.69 -6.22 -0.72
C VAL A 6 6.72 -7.10 0.52
N ASP A 7 7.88 -7.14 1.18
CA ASP A 7 8.06 -7.88 2.43
C ASP A 7 7.45 -7.18 3.65
N ASP A 8 7.32 -5.85 3.58
CA ASP A 8 6.78 -4.98 4.63
C ASP A 8 5.91 -3.89 4.00
N ALA A 9 4.59 -4.03 4.11
CA ALA A 9 3.65 -3.07 3.54
C ALA A 9 3.62 -1.74 4.30
N ASP A 10 3.85 -1.75 5.62
CA ASP A 10 3.82 -0.53 6.45
C ASP A 10 4.98 0.41 6.11
N GLU A 11 6.17 -0.16 5.89
CA GLU A 11 7.34 0.62 5.49
C GLU A 11 7.11 1.33 4.15
N TRP A 12 6.66 0.59 3.13
CA TRP A 12 6.40 1.16 1.81
C TRP A 12 5.21 2.12 1.79
N TRP A 13 4.19 1.86 2.61
CA TRP A 13 3.08 2.77 2.80
C TRP A 13 3.54 4.11 3.40
N GLY A 14 4.32 4.07 4.48
CA GLY A 14 4.89 5.28 5.09
C GLY A 14 5.73 6.09 4.10
N ARG A 15 6.58 5.43 3.31
CA ARG A 15 7.37 6.06 2.24
C ARG A 15 6.46 6.75 1.21
N ALA A 16 5.38 6.10 0.79
CA ALA A 16 4.44 6.66 -0.17
C ALA A 16 3.75 7.92 0.37
N LEU A 17 3.30 7.90 1.64
CA LEU A 17 2.68 9.06 2.26
C LEU A 17 3.64 10.24 2.40
N VAL A 18 4.89 9.99 2.83
CA VAL A 18 5.93 11.03 2.91
C VAL A 18 6.25 11.63 1.54
N ALA A 19 6.19 10.81 0.47
CA ALA A 19 6.36 11.26 -0.91
C ALA A 19 5.14 12.05 -1.46
N GLY A 20 4.10 12.26 -0.66
CA GLY A 20 2.91 13.01 -1.06
C GLY A 20 1.82 12.16 -1.72
N ALA A 21 1.91 10.83 -1.67
CA ALA A 21 0.82 9.98 -2.12
C ALA A 21 -0.37 10.07 -1.16
N ILE A 22 -1.58 10.03 -1.72
CA ILE A 22 -2.82 10.10 -0.95
C ILE A 22 -3.48 8.72 -0.83
N PRO A 23 -3.93 8.30 0.36
CA PRO A 23 -4.70 7.07 0.52
C PRO A 23 -6.00 7.10 -0.29
N LEU A 24 -6.19 6.09 -1.12
CA LEU A 24 -7.47 5.79 -1.79
C LEU A 24 -8.22 4.66 -1.08
N MET A 25 -7.47 3.68 -0.57
CA MET A 25 -7.93 2.60 0.29
C MET A 25 -6.91 2.47 1.42
N PRO A 26 -7.29 2.63 2.69
CA PRO A 26 -6.37 2.51 3.82
C PRO A 26 -5.61 1.18 3.80
N LEU A 27 -4.39 1.18 4.35
CA LEU A 27 -3.63 -0.05 4.56
C LEU A 27 -4.23 -0.81 5.74
N GLU A 28 -4.82 -1.97 5.46
CA GLU A 28 -5.50 -2.80 6.45
C GLU A 28 -5.20 -4.28 6.24
N ASP A 29 -5.41 -5.07 7.30
CA ASP A 29 -5.30 -6.53 7.22
C ASP A 29 -6.57 -7.08 6.58
N GLN A 30 -6.42 -7.63 5.39
CA GLN A 30 -7.54 -8.10 4.60
C GLN A 30 -7.87 -9.57 4.91
N PHE A 31 -9.13 -9.95 4.69
CA PHE A 31 -9.63 -11.30 5.01
C PHE A 31 -8.91 -12.43 4.26
N TRP A 32 -8.19 -12.12 3.18
CA TRP A 32 -7.38 -13.06 2.40
C TRP A 32 -5.94 -13.23 2.92
N GLY A 33 -5.59 -12.60 4.04
CA GLY A 33 -4.32 -12.82 4.73
C GLY A 33 -3.17 -11.90 4.29
N ASP A 34 -3.45 -10.85 3.53
CA ASP A 34 -2.47 -9.81 3.19
C ASP A 34 -2.80 -8.50 3.90
N ARG A 35 -1.76 -7.79 4.32
CA ARG A 35 -1.81 -6.38 4.67
C ARG A 35 -1.77 -5.58 3.37
N TYR A 36 -2.87 -4.93 3.02
CA TYR A 36 -3.09 -4.38 1.68
C TYR A 36 -3.77 -3.01 1.73
N GLY A 37 -3.35 -2.12 0.83
CA GLY A 37 -3.92 -0.78 0.67
C GLY A 37 -3.67 -0.21 -0.70
N ARG A 38 -4.27 0.96 -0.99
CA ARG A 38 -4.06 1.69 -2.25
C ARG A 38 -3.80 3.17 -2.01
N VAL A 39 -2.83 3.71 -2.73
CA VAL A 39 -2.52 5.14 -2.77
C VAL A 39 -2.52 5.67 -4.18
N MET A 40 -2.73 6.98 -4.34
CA MET A 40 -2.47 7.69 -5.58
C MET A 40 -1.26 8.59 -5.39
N ASP A 41 -0.26 8.47 -6.27
CA ASP A 41 0.92 9.33 -6.25
C ASP A 41 0.58 10.75 -6.75
N PRO A 42 1.48 11.74 -6.53
CA PRO A 42 1.26 13.12 -6.99
C PRO A 42 1.14 13.28 -8.51
N PHE A 43 1.54 12.28 -9.29
CA PHE A 43 1.45 12.27 -10.75
C PHE A 43 0.13 11.66 -11.25
N GLY A 44 -0.73 11.18 -10.34
CA GLY A 44 -2.04 10.60 -10.63
C GLY A 44 -2.02 9.09 -10.85
N HIS A 45 -0.89 8.39 -10.65
CA HIS A 45 -0.87 6.94 -10.76
C HIS A 45 -1.37 6.29 -9.48
N THR A 46 -2.20 5.26 -9.65
CA THR A 46 -2.67 4.45 -8.52
C THR A 46 -1.75 3.26 -8.28
N TRP A 47 -1.33 3.11 -7.04
CA TRP A 47 -0.50 2.02 -6.54
C TRP A 47 -1.29 1.21 -5.52
N SER A 48 -1.23 -0.11 -5.64
CA SER A 48 -1.65 -1.07 -4.65
C SER A 48 -0.40 -1.60 -3.94
N ILE A 49 -0.39 -1.62 -2.62
CA ILE A 49 0.72 -2.13 -1.82
C ILE A 49 0.19 -3.34 -1.05
N GLY A 50 0.88 -4.47 -1.15
CA GLY A 50 0.50 -5.71 -0.49
C GLY A 50 1.70 -6.43 0.10
N ALA A 51 1.55 -6.96 1.31
CA ALA A 51 2.47 -7.89 1.93
C ALA A 51 1.67 -8.97 2.67
N PRO A 52 2.14 -10.23 2.76
CA PRO A 52 1.52 -11.23 3.61
C PRO A 52 1.47 -10.76 5.08
N VAL A 53 0.34 -10.93 5.76
CA VAL A 53 0.26 -10.66 7.20
C VAL A 53 1.20 -11.62 7.92
N ARG A 54 2.18 -11.09 8.63
CA ARG A 54 3.08 -11.88 9.47
C ARG A 54 2.28 -12.41 10.67
N LYS A 55 2.34 -13.72 10.89
CA LYS A 55 1.72 -14.40 12.04
C LYS A 55 2.48 -14.16 13.33
#